data_AF-Q16HZ4-F1
#
_entry.id   AF-Q16HZ4-F1
#
_cell.length_a   1.000
_cell.length_b   1.000
_cell.length_c   1.000
_cell.angle_alpha   90.00
_cell.angle_beta   90.00
_cell.angle_gamma   90.00
#
_symmetry.space_group_name_H-M   'P 1'
#
loop_
_entity.id
_entity.type
_entity.pdbx_description
1 polymer ?
#
loop_
_entity_poly.entity_id
_entity_poly.type
_entity_poly.pdbx_seq_one_letter_code
_entity_poly.pdbx_strand_id
1 'polypeptide(L)'
;YIVFGWVLPIFYKGSKKELGPEDLYQPLTAHKSSKLGNDLCRAWEDEVANKRAKGKEPSLLHAGFRVFGWNIVLLGLILLVLELAFKLHLGMKLRVAACSMIYRKSLRLSKTALGDTTAGQVVNLLSNDVGRLDLAVLFVHYLWIGPLETIVVTYLMYREIGISAVFGVIFLLMFIPLQAYLGKKTSVLRLQTALRTDERVRLMNEIIQGIQVIKMYTWEKPFAKLVALARK
;
A
#
# COMPACT_ATOMS: atom_id res chain seq x y z
N TYR A 1 28.88 7.57 -12.10
CA TYR A 1 28.28 8.43 -11.06
C TYR A 1 27.78 7.66 -9.84
N ILE A 2 27.23 6.44 -9.98
CA ILE A 2 26.57 5.71 -8.88
C ILE A 2 27.50 5.39 -7.68
N VAL A 3 28.80 5.11 -7.92
CA VAL A 3 29.76 4.74 -6.84
C VAL A 3 30.51 5.96 -6.27
N PHE A 4 30.17 7.19 -6.68
CA PHE A 4 30.86 8.43 -6.25
C PHE A 4 32.40 8.43 -6.45
N GLY A 5 32.94 7.57 -7.32
CA GLY A 5 34.39 7.45 -7.55
C GLY A 5 35.06 8.74 -8.05
N TRP A 6 34.28 9.68 -8.58
CA TRP A 6 34.73 11.02 -8.97
C TRP A 6 35.19 11.89 -7.78
N VAL A 7 34.84 11.53 -6.55
CA VAL A 7 35.25 12.23 -5.32
C VAL A 7 36.63 11.75 -4.83
N LEU A 8 37.04 10.52 -5.16
CA LEU A 8 38.31 9.93 -4.67
C LEU A 8 39.57 10.80 -4.94
N PRO A 9 39.71 11.48 -6.09
CA PRO A 9 40.85 12.38 -6.33
C PRO A 9 40.97 13.52 -5.32
N ILE A 10 39.86 14.06 -4.80
CA ILE A 10 39.89 15.17 -3.83
C ILE A 10 40.39 14.68 -2.46
N PHE A 11 39.97 13.48 -2.05
CA PHE A 11 40.42 12.87 -0.79
C PHE A 11 41.91 12.52 -0.85
N TYR A 12 42.38 11.98 -1.97
CA TYR A 12 43.80 11.72 -2.17
C TYR A 12 44.63 13.01 -2.17
N LYS A 13 44.13 14.09 -2.79
CA LYS A 13 44.80 15.39 -2.83
C LYS A 13 44.84 16.06 -1.44
N GLY A 14 43.73 15.99 -0.69
CA GLY A 14 43.63 16.47 0.69
C GLY A 14 44.48 15.70 1.70
N SER A 15 44.84 14.44 1.41
CA SER A 15 45.80 13.68 2.21
C SER A 15 47.26 14.14 2.04
N LYS A 16 47.57 14.89 0.97
CA LYS A 16 48.94 15.32 0.63
C LYS A 16 49.18 16.80 0.80
N LYS A 17 48.14 17.63 0.75
CA LYS A 17 48.22 19.09 0.92
C LYS A 17 46.92 19.65 1.47
N GLU A 18 46.99 20.83 2.07
CA GLU A 18 45.81 21.63 2.40
C GLU A 18 45.08 22.04 1.10
N LEU A 19 43.75 21.93 1.11
CA LEU A 19 42.90 22.20 -0.05
C LEU A 19 42.56 23.69 -0.12
N GLY A 20 42.80 24.30 -1.28
CA GLY A 20 42.42 25.68 -1.59
C GLY A 20 41.11 25.78 -2.37
N PRO A 21 40.53 26.99 -2.50
CA PRO A 21 39.30 27.21 -3.28
C PRO A 21 39.42 26.85 -4.77
N GLU A 22 40.64 26.89 -5.33
CA GLU A 22 40.97 26.47 -6.70
C GLU A 22 40.94 24.95 -6.91
N ASP A 23 41.04 24.16 -5.84
CA ASP A 23 40.94 22.70 -5.90
C ASP A 23 39.48 22.22 -5.89
N LEU A 24 38.51 23.12 -5.67
CA LEU A 24 37.08 22.80 -5.68
C LEU A 24 36.56 22.68 -7.10
N TYR A 25 35.74 21.66 -7.32
CA TYR A 25 35.07 21.47 -8.60
C TYR A 25 34.13 22.63 -8.91
N GLN A 26 34.23 23.17 -10.12
CA GLN A 26 33.23 24.10 -10.61
C GLN A 26 31.87 23.41 -10.75
N PRO A 27 30.77 24.13 -10.50
CA PRO A 27 29.44 23.58 -10.66
C PRO A 27 29.20 23.18 -12.12
N LEU A 28 28.53 22.04 -12.29
CA LEU A 28 28.11 21.56 -13.61
C LEU A 28 27.32 22.66 -14.33
N THR A 29 27.51 22.80 -15.64
CA THR A 29 26.81 23.82 -16.45
C THR A 29 25.29 23.73 -16.34
N ALA A 30 24.77 22.53 -16.10
CA ALA A 30 23.35 22.27 -15.84
C ALA A 30 22.84 22.77 -14.48
N HIS A 31 23.72 23.08 -13.52
CA HIS A 31 23.37 23.57 -12.18
C HIS A 31 23.85 25.01 -11.94
N LYS A 32 24.36 25.69 -12.98
CA LYS A 32 24.76 27.10 -12.88
C LYS A 32 23.53 27.98 -12.63
N SER A 33 23.63 28.84 -11.61
CA SER A 33 22.56 29.77 -11.22
C SER A 33 22.12 30.68 -12.38
N SER A 34 23.06 31.14 -13.20
CA SER A 34 22.76 31.98 -14.37
C SER A 34 21.88 31.27 -15.40
N LYS A 35 22.13 29.99 -15.65
CA LYS A 35 21.34 29.21 -16.61
C LYS A 35 19.93 28.97 -16.08
N LEU A 36 19.80 28.39 -14.86
CA LEU A 36 18.50 28.12 -14.25
C LEU A 36 17.69 29.41 -14.05
N GLY A 37 18.34 30.50 -13.63
CA GLY A 37 17.71 31.80 -13.43
C GLY A 37 17.15 32.36 -14.74
N ASN A 38 17.93 32.32 -15.82
CA ASN A 38 17.48 32.79 -17.12
C ASN A 38 16.33 31.94 -17.69
N ASP A 39 16.39 30.61 -17.53
CA ASP A 39 15.35 29.69 -18.00
C ASP A 39 14.03 29.92 -17.25
N LEU A 40 14.08 30.15 -15.93
CA LEU A 40 12.92 30.50 -15.11
C LEU A 40 12.37 31.90 -15.43
N CYS A 41 13.24 32.89 -15.66
CA CYS A 41 12.83 34.24 -16.03
C CYS A 41 12.07 34.26 -17.35
N ARG A 42 12.56 33.53 -18.37
CA ARG A 42 11.87 33.35 -19.66
C ARG A 42 10.51 32.70 -19.47
N ALA A 43 10.44 31.59 -18.72
CA ALA A 43 9.17 30.91 -18.47
C ALA A 43 8.16 31.78 -17.71
N TRP A 44 8.64 32.68 -16.83
CA TRP A 44 7.83 33.66 -16.13
C TRP A 44 7.29 34.75 -17.06
N GLU A 45 8.15 35.33 -17.91
CA GLU A 45 7.75 36.33 -18.91
C GLU A 45 6.68 35.78 -19.86
N ASP A 46 6.85 34.55 -20.35
CA ASP A 46 5.88 33.84 -21.19
C ASP A 46 4.53 33.61 -20.48
N GLU A 47 4.56 33.29 -19.17
CA GLU A 47 3.36 33.10 -18.37
C GLU A 47 2.61 34.43 -18.16
N VAL A 48 3.33 35.51 -17.85
CA VAL A 48 2.77 36.86 -17.67
C VAL A 48 2.13 37.34 -18.97
N ALA A 49 2.81 37.17 -20.11
CA ALA A 49 2.27 37.57 -21.42
C ALA A 49 0.97 36.83 -21.75
N ASN A 50 0.96 35.50 -21.59
CA ASN A 50 -0.21 34.65 -21.87
C ASN A 50 -1.40 34.92 -20.93
N LYS A 51 -1.14 35.19 -19.65
CA LYS A 51 -2.19 35.42 -18.64
C LYS A 51 -2.77 36.82 -18.74
N ARG A 52 -1.95 37.84 -19.02
CA ARG A 52 -2.41 39.21 -19.31
C ARG A 52 -3.33 39.26 -20.53
N ALA A 53 -2.99 38.54 -21.61
CA ALA A 53 -3.85 38.43 -22.79
C ALA A 53 -5.23 37.79 -22.49
N LYS A 54 -5.34 37.05 -21.39
CA LYS A 54 -6.57 36.34 -20.97
C LYS A 54 -7.24 36.98 -19.75
N GLY A 55 -6.74 38.14 -19.26
CA GLY A 55 -7.26 38.82 -18.07
C GLY A 55 -7.15 38.01 -16.77
N LYS A 56 -6.22 37.05 -16.67
CA LYS A 56 -6.02 36.19 -15.49
C LYS A 56 -4.73 36.57 -14.74
N GLU A 57 -4.68 36.27 -13.45
CA GLU A 57 -3.48 36.49 -12.64
C GLU A 57 -2.39 35.46 -12.99
N PRO A 58 -1.12 35.91 -13.14
CA PRO A 58 0.01 35.00 -13.34
C PRO A 58 0.42 34.34 -12.02
N SER A 59 0.91 33.11 -12.11
CA SER A 59 1.32 32.34 -10.92
C SER A 59 2.70 31.72 -11.11
N LEU A 60 3.57 31.94 -10.13
CA LEU A 60 4.97 31.52 -10.19
C LEU A 60 5.13 30.00 -10.16
N LEU A 61 4.20 29.30 -9.49
CA LEU A 61 4.18 27.84 -9.45
C LEU A 61 4.04 27.22 -10.85
N HIS A 62 3.23 27.80 -11.74
CA HIS A 62 3.06 27.29 -13.10
C HIS A 62 4.33 27.51 -13.94
N ALA A 63 4.98 28.67 -13.79
CA ALA A 63 6.26 28.94 -14.45
C ALA A 63 7.36 27.98 -13.94
N GLY A 64 7.42 27.75 -12.62
CA GLY A 64 8.33 26.78 -12.01
C GLY A 64 8.05 25.35 -12.47
N PHE A 65 6.79 24.94 -12.56
CA PHE A 65 6.41 23.62 -13.07
C PHE A 65 6.71 23.47 -14.56
N ARG A 66 6.65 24.54 -15.36
CA ARG A 66 7.05 24.48 -16.78
C ARG A 66 8.55 24.18 -16.94
N VAL A 67 9.39 24.73 -16.09
CA VAL A 67 10.86 24.54 -16.16
C VAL A 67 11.30 23.23 -15.50
N PHE A 68 10.76 22.89 -14.33
CA PHE A 68 11.22 21.75 -13.53
C PHE A 68 10.25 20.56 -13.49
N GLY A 69 9.01 20.75 -13.90
CA GLY A 69 7.92 19.78 -13.71
C GLY A 69 8.21 18.43 -14.37
N TRP A 70 8.78 18.40 -15.58
CA TRP A 70 9.11 17.13 -16.23
C TRP A 70 10.14 16.32 -15.44
N ASN A 71 11.19 16.99 -14.93
CA ASN A 71 12.20 16.33 -14.11
C ASN A 71 11.58 15.85 -12.79
N ILE A 72 10.73 16.66 -12.15
CA ILE A 72 10.03 16.29 -10.91
C ILE A 72 9.10 15.09 -11.13
N VAL A 73 8.31 15.08 -12.21
CA VAL A 73 7.39 13.98 -12.54
C VAL A 73 8.17 12.71 -12.86
N LEU A 74 9.24 12.81 -13.65
CA LEU A 74 10.07 11.65 -14.00
C LEU A 74 10.77 11.07 -12.77
N LEU A 75 11.36 11.93 -11.91
CA LEU A 75 11.94 11.52 -10.64
C LEU A 75 10.88 10.90 -9.72
N GLY A 76 9.70 11.51 -9.61
CA GLY A 76 8.58 10.99 -8.82
C GLY A 76 8.11 9.62 -9.30
N LEU A 77 8.00 9.42 -10.62
CA LEU A 77 7.64 8.13 -11.20
C LEU A 77 8.70 7.06 -10.91
N ILE A 78 9.99 7.41 -11.06
CA ILE A 78 11.09 6.50 -10.73
C ILE A 78 11.05 6.12 -9.25
N LEU A 79 10.88 7.11 -8.35
CA LEU A 79 10.80 6.86 -6.92
C LEU A 79 9.60 5.99 -6.55
N LEU A 80 8.44 6.24 -7.14
CA LEU A 80 7.22 5.45 -6.93
C LEU A 80 7.41 3.99 -7.35
N VAL A 81 8.02 3.75 -8.52
CA VAL A 81 8.32 2.40 -9.00
C VAL A 81 9.33 1.70 -8.09
N LEU A 82 10.40 2.40 -7.68
CA LEU A 82 11.42 1.85 -6.79
C LEU A 82 10.86 1.51 -5.41
N GLU A 83 10.04 2.39 -4.84
CA GLU A 83 9.40 2.17 -3.54
C GLU A 83 8.46 0.97 -3.59
N LEU A 84 7.62 0.88 -4.62
CA LEU A 84 6.71 -0.26 -4.82
C LEU A 84 7.49 -1.57 -4.99
N ALA A 85 8.53 -1.56 -5.83
CA ALA A 85 9.39 -2.72 -6.04
C ALA A 85 10.07 -3.16 -4.73
N PHE A 86 10.58 -2.21 -3.93
CA PHE A 86 11.22 -2.51 -2.65
C PHE A 86 10.24 -3.14 -1.65
N LYS A 87 9.04 -2.58 -1.50
CA LYS A 87 7.99 -3.12 -0.61
C LYS A 87 7.54 -4.52 -1.03
N LEU A 88 7.30 -4.74 -2.33
CA LEU A 88 6.94 -6.05 -2.87
C LEU A 88 8.07 -7.07 -2.66
N HIS A 89 9.31 -6.67 -2.87
CA HIS A 89 10.47 -7.53 -2.67
C HIS A 89 10.66 -7.93 -1.20
N LEU A 90 10.43 -7.00 -0.27
CA LEU A 90 10.44 -7.28 1.16
C LEU A 90 9.32 -8.25 1.56
N GLY A 91 8.10 -8.03 1.05
CA GLY A 91 6.97 -8.94 1.23
C GLY A 91 7.31 -10.37 0.80
N MET A 92 7.81 -10.55 -0.43
CA MET A 92 8.22 -11.85 -0.95
C MET A 92 9.29 -12.53 -0.07
N LYS A 93 10.30 -11.79 0.40
CA LYS A 93 11.32 -12.34 1.31
C LYS A 93 10.71 -12.85 2.62
N LEU A 94 9.79 -12.07 3.20
CA LEU A 94 9.08 -12.44 4.42
C LEU A 94 8.25 -13.71 4.21
N ARG A 95 7.51 -13.79 3.09
CA ARG A 95 6.73 -14.97 2.71
C ARG A 95 7.59 -16.22 2.55
N VAL A 96 8.70 -16.15 1.81
CA VAL A 96 9.59 -17.30 1.61
C VAL A 96 10.16 -17.77 2.95
N ALA A 97 10.57 -16.83 3.83
CA ALA A 97 11.05 -17.16 5.16
C ALA A 97 9.98 -17.83 6.03
N ALA A 98 8.74 -17.32 6.01
CA ALA A 98 7.61 -17.92 6.73
C ALA A 98 7.29 -19.32 6.22
N CYS A 99 7.23 -19.52 4.90
CA CYS A 99 7.03 -20.84 4.31
C CYS A 99 8.11 -21.84 4.73
N SER A 100 9.39 -21.41 4.69
CA SER A 100 10.51 -22.26 5.10
C SER A 100 10.45 -22.63 6.59
N MET A 101 10.09 -21.67 7.45
CA MET A 101 9.92 -21.90 8.89
C MET A 101 8.80 -22.90 9.17
N ILE A 102 7.63 -22.71 8.54
CA ILE A 102 6.46 -23.59 8.70
C ILE A 102 6.82 -25.00 8.24
N TYR A 103 7.41 -25.15 7.05
CA TYR A 103 7.84 -26.44 6.53
C TYR A 103 8.80 -27.18 7.47
N ARG A 104 9.84 -26.49 7.95
CA ARG A 104 10.80 -27.05 8.93
C ARG A 104 10.12 -27.47 10.23
N LYS A 105 9.12 -26.70 10.69
CA LYS A 105 8.36 -27.02 11.91
C LYS A 105 7.46 -28.23 11.70
N SER A 106 6.78 -28.35 10.57
CA SER A 106 5.94 -29.50 10.21
C SER A 106 6.75 -30.81 10.18
N LEU A 107 7.99 -30.78 9.69
CA LEU A 107 8.87 -31.95 9.67
C LEU A 107 9.37 -32.39 11.06
N ARG A 108 9.31 -31.51 12.07
CA ARG A 108 9.77 -31.79 13.44
C ARG A 108 8.62 -32.05 14.41
N LEU A 109 7.37 -32.00 13.94
CA LEU A 109 6.20 -32.21 14.78
C LEU A 109 6.02 -33.71 15.07
N SER A 110 5.65 -34.05 16.31
CA SER A 110 5.34 -35.43 16.67
C SER A 110 4.06 -35.90 15.96
N LYS A 111 3.95 -37.22 15.71
CA LYS A 111 2.77 -37.79 15.04
C LYS A 111 1.45 -37.53 15.77
N THR A 112 1.49 -37.38 17.11
CA THR A 112 0.33 -37.00 17.94
C THR A 112 -0.10 -35.56 17.68
N ALA A 113 0.83 -34.59 17.70
CA ALA A 113 0.52 -33.19 17.40
C ALA A 113 0.16 -32.96 15.92
N LEU A 114 0.71 -33.78 15.02
CA LEU A 114 0.36 -33.78 13.59
C LEU A 114 -1.03 -34.40 13.34
N GLY A 115 -1.53 -35.24 14.26
CA GLY A 115 -2.90 -35.74 14.23
C GLY A 115 -3.93 -34.63 14.45
N ASP A 116 -3.60 -33.64 15.29
CA ASP A 116 -4.45 -32.48 15.57
C ASP A 116 -4.37 -31.42 14.47
N THR A 117 -3.23 -31.29 13.79
CA THR A 117 -3.05 -30.41 12.62
C THR A 117 -3.04 -31.20 11.32
N THR A 118 -4.18 -31.27 10.65
CA THR A 118 -4.32 -31.94 9.34
C THR A 118 -3.37 -31.33 8.29
N ALA A 119 -2.88 -32.15 7.35
CA ALA A 119 -2.08 -31.67 6.22
C ALA A 119 -2.79 -30.56 5.43
N GLY A 120 -4.13 -30.62 5.34
CA GLY A 120 -4.95 -29.58 4.72
C GLY A 120 -4.88 -28.23 5.44
N GLN A 121 -4.84 -28.20 6.77
CA GLN A 121 -4.67 -26.95 7.54
C GLN A 121 -3.32 -26.30 7.29
N VAL A 122 -2.24 -27.08 7.15
CA VAL A 122 -0.90 -26.56 6.82
C VAL A 122 -0.90 -25.95 5.41
N VAL A 123 -1.50 -26.63 4.44
CA VAL A 123 -1.64 -26.11 3.06
C VAL A 123 -2.50 -24.84 3.02
N ASN A 124 -3.58 -24.79 3.81
CA ASN A 124 -4.43 -23.60 3.90
C ASN A 124 -3.69 -22.42 4.55
N LEU A 125 -2.93 -22.65 5.62
CA LEU A 125 -2.09 -21.63 6.26
C LEU A 125 -1.05 -21.05 5.28
N LEU A 126 -0.40 -21.92 4.51
CA LEU A 126 0.63 -21.53 3.53
C LEU A 126 0.05 -20.75 2.35
N SER A 127 -1.16 -21.09 1.92
CA SER A 127 -1.80 -20.48 0.74
C SER A 127 -2.59 -19.21 1.07
N ASN A 128 -3.25 -19.15 2.22
CA ASN A 128 -4.13 -18.04 2.60
C ASN A 128 -3.41 -17.03 3.50
N ASP A 129 -2.90 -17.46 4.65
CA ASP A 129 -2.37 -16.54 5.67
C ASP A 129 -0.98 -16.02 5.30
N VAL A 130 -0.07 -16.88 4.85
CA VAL A 130 1.26 -16.45 4.41
C VAL A 130 1.18 -15.55 3.17
N GLY A 131 0.21 -15.79 2.27
CA GLY A 131 -0.04 -14.92 1.13
C GLY A 131 -0.46 -13.49 1.53
N ARG A 132 -1.17 -13.33 2.66
CA ARG A 132 -1.56 -12.00 3.16
C ARG A 132 -0.39 -11.19 3.73
N LEU A 133 0.70 -11.84 4.13
CA LEU A 133 1.88 -11.13 4.64
C LEU A 133 2.51 -10.23 3.57
N ASP A 134 2.45 -10.63 2.30
CA ASP A 134 2.93 -9.82 1.16
C ASP A 134 2.18 -8.46 1.12
N LEU A 135 0.85 -8.50 1.28
CA LEU A 135 0.01 -7.30 1.32
C LEU A 135 0.17 -6.52 2.62
N ALA A 136 0.36 -7.19 3.76
CA ALA A 136 0.53 -6.52 5.04
C ALA A 136 1.76 -5.59 5.07
N VAL A 137 2.87 -6.01 4.45
CA VAL A 137 4.10 -5.19 4.34
C VAL A 137 3.86 -3.87 3.59
N LEU A 138 2.96 -3.86 2.61
CA LEU A 138 2.58 -2.63 1.90
C LEU A 138 1.88 -1.62 2.81
N PHE A 139 1.05 -2.09 3.75
CA PHE A 139 0.18 -1.23 4.54
C PHE A 139 0.68 -0.90 5.94
N VAL A 140 1.57 -1.72 6.51
CA VAL A 140 1.98 -1.58 7.92
C VAL A 140 2.56 -0.20 8.24
N HIS A 141 3.27 0.41 7.28
CA HIS A 141 3.84 1.74 7.46
C HIS A 141 2.79 2.87 7.51
N TYR A 142 1.57 2.67 7.03
CA TYR A 142 0.54 3.69 7.16
C TYR A 142 -0.03 3.79 8.59
N LEU A 143 0.16 2.76 9.42
CA LEU A 143 -0.37 2.73 10.78
C LEU A 143 0.21 3.84 11.68
N TRP A 144 1.46 4.20 11.46
CA TRP A 144 2.21 5.22 12.22
C TRP A 144 2.40 6.52 11.42
N ILE A 145 2.54 6.44 10.10
CA ILE A 145 2.58 7.63 9.23
C ILE A 145 1.26 8.39 9.24
N GLY A 146 0.12 7.69 9.17
CA GLY A 146 -1.21 8.34 9.10
C GLY A 146 -1.53 9.26 10.30
N PRO A 147 -1.33 8.81 11.55
CA PRO A 147 -1.51 9.68 12.73
C PRO A 147 -0.55 10.88 12.74
N LEU A 148 0.72 10.65 12.43
CA LEU A 148 1.74 11.71 12.36
C LEU A 148 1.36 12.76 11.32
N GLU A 149 0.99 12.32 10.11
CA GLU A 149 0.54 13.16 9.01
C GLU A 149 -0.70 13.97 9.41
N THR A 150 -1.69 13.32 10.04
CA THR A 150 -2.90 14.00 10.50
C THR A 150 -2.58 15.12 11.48
N ILE A 151 -1.63 14.91 12.40
CA ILE A 151 -1.19 15.95 13.35
C ILE A 151 -0.53 17.12 12.62
N VAL A 152 0.39 16.84 11.68
CA VAL A 152 1.10 17.87 10.92
C VAL A 152 0.13 18.69 10.07
N VAL A 153 -0.78 18.04 9.34
CA VAL A 153 -1.79 18.71 8.50
C VAL A 153 -2.73 19.55 9.37
N THR A 154 -3.19 19.02 10.51
CA THR A 154 -4.05 19.76 11.43
C THR A 154 -3.36 21.01 11.97
N TYR A 155 -2.06 20.93 12.31
CA TYR A 155 -1.29 22.07 12.76
C TYR A 155 -1.16 23.16 11.68
N LEU A 156 -0.86 22.77 10.45
CA LEU A 156 -0.77 23.71 9.32
C LEU A 156 -2.12 24.37 9.04
N MET A 157 -3.21 23.60 9.02
CA MET A 157 -4.55 24.14 8.80
C MET A 157 -5.00 25.05 9.94
N TYR A 158 -4.64 24.74 11.19
CA TYR A 158 -4.95 25.59 12.34
C TYR A 158 -4.27 26.95 12.23
N ARG A 159 -3.06 27.02 11.67
CA ARG A 159 -2.37 28.29 11.46
C ARG A 159 -3.06 29.18 10.43
N GLU A 160 -3.57 28.60 9.35
CA GLU A 160 -4.19 29.36 8.24
C GLU A 160 -5.67 29.67 8.49
N ILE A 161 -6.43 28.74 9.05
CA ILE A 161 -7.90 28.78 9.15
C ILE A 161 -8.38 28.92 10.61
N GLY A 162 -7.51 28.68 11.60
CA GLY A 162 -7.85 28.74 13.01
C GLY A 162 -8.61 27.50 13.52
N ILE A 163 -9.43 27.69 14.56
CA ILE A 163 -10.12 26.61 15.27
C ILE A 163 -11.10 25.82 14.38
N SER A 164 -11.64 26.43 13.33
CA SER A 164 -12.56 25.78 12.40
C SER A 164 -11.96 24.55 11.70
N ALA A 165 -10.64 24.53 11.47
CA ALA A 165 -9.96 23.37 10.91
C ALA A 165 -10.04 22.14 11.82
N VAL A 166 -9.94 22.34 13.15
CA VAL A 166 -9.95 21.26 14.13
C VAL A 166 -11.31 20.56 14.16
N PHE A 167 -12.41 21.32 14.06
CA PHE A 167 -13.76 20.74 13.98
C PHE A 167 -13.92 19.85 12.73
N GLY A 168 -13.37 20.26 11.58
CA GLY A 168 -13.38 19.46 10.36
C GLY A 168 -12.60 18.14 10.50
N VAL A 169 -11.42 18.19 11.12
CA VAL A 169 -10.62 16.98 11.37
C VAL A 169 -11.32 16.03 12.35
N ILE A 170 -11.91 16.56 13.44
CA ILE A 170 -12.68 15.74 14.39
C ILE A 170 -13.85 15.04 13.68
N PHE A 171 -14.56 15.76 12.80
CA PHE A 171 -15.64 15.18 12.00
C PHE A 171 -15.13 14.05 11.09
N LEU A 172 -13.99 14.21 10.42
CA LEU A 172 -13.38 13.15 9.61
C LEU A 172 -12.95 11.95 10.47
N LEU A 173 -12.33 12.19 11.63
CA LEU A 173 -11.89 11.12 12.54
C LEU A 173 -13.08 10.32 13.11
N MET A 174 -14.27 10.92 13.22
CA MET A 174 -15.49 10.20 13.62
C MET A 174 -15.89 9.09 12.63
N PHE A 175 -15.47 9.17 11.36
CA PHE A 175 -15.72 8.09 10.40
C PHE A 175 -14.92 6.82 10.74
N ILE A 176 -13.78 6.92 11.42
CA ILE A 176 -12.95 5.75 11.77
C ILE A 176 -13.71 4.77 12.68
N PRO A 177 -14.27 5.18 13.85
CA PRO A 177 -15.04 4.27 14.70
C PRO A 177 -16.33 3.79 14.01
N LEU A 178 -16.97 4.64 13.19
CA LEU A 178 -18.14 4.23 12.41
C LEU A 178 -17.80 3.11 11.41
N GLN A 179 -16.72 3.28 10.64
CA GLN A 179 -16.21 2.27 9.70
C GLN A 179 -15.81 0.99 10.44
N ALA A 180 -15.16 1.09 11.61
CA ALA A 180 -14.81 -0.07 12.42
C ALA A 180 -16.04 -0.81 12.94
N TYR A 181 -17.06 -0.09 13.42
CA TYR A 181 -18.33 -0.67 13.87
C TYR A 181 -19.06 -1.38 12.72
N LEU A 182 -19.22 -0.72 11.58
CA LEU A 182 -19.84 -1.30 10.39
C LEU A 182 -19.04 -2.50 9.88
N GLY A 183 -17.70 -2.42 9.84
CA GLY A 183 -16.82 -3.52 9.49
C GLY A 183 -16.99 -4.74 10.40
N LYS A 184 -17.09 -4.52 11.72
CA LYS A 184 -17.36 -5.60 12.69
C LYS A 184 -18.73 -6.24 12.44
N LYS A 185 -19.77 -5.44 12.20
CA LYS A 185 -21.12 -5.96 11.86
C LYS A 185 -21.11 -6.77 10.57
N THR A 186 -20.46 -6.27 9.53
CA THR A 186 -20.30 -6.99 8.25
C THR A 186 -19.55 -8.31 8.45
N SER A 187 -18.51 -8.34 9.29
CA SER A 187 -17.77 -9.58 9.60
C SER A 187 -18.67 -10.63 10.27
N VAL A 188 -19.50 -10.22 11.25
CA VAL A 188 -20.45 -11.12 11.93
C VAL A 188 -21.51 -11.66 10.97
N LEU A 189 -22.11 -10.78 10.15
CA LEU A 189 -23.12 -11.19 9.15
C LEU A 189 -22.50 -12.12 8.09
N ARG A 190 -21.27 -11.85 7.67
CA ARG A 190 -20.52 -12.69 6.74
C ARG A 190 -20.27 -14.08 7.33
N LEU A 191 -19.93 -14.18 8.62
CA LEU A 191 -19.76 -15.46 9.30
C LEU A 191 -21.08 -16.25 9.35
N GLN A 192 -22.19 -15.60 9.73
CA GLN A 192 -23.50 -16.26 9.76
C GLN A 192 -23.91 -16.77 8.38
N THR A 193 -23.66 -15.97 7.34
CA THR A 193 -23.92 -16.36 5.94
C THR A 193 -23.05 -17.56 5.51
N ALA A 194 -21.78 -17.59 5.92
CA ALA A 194 -20.88 -18.70 5.65
C ALA A 194 -21.39 -19.99 6.31
N LEU A 195 -21.76 -19.95 7.60
CA LEU A 195 -22.27 -21.11 8.33
C LEU A 195 -23.56 -21.70 7.71
N ARG A 196 -24.50 -20.84 7.29
CA ARG A 196 -25.72 -21.28 6.58
C ARG A 196 -25.40 -21.87 5.21
N THR A 197 -24.43 -21.29 4.51
CA THR A 197 -23.98 -21.81 3.21
C THR A 197 -23.36 -23.20 3.37
N ASP A 198 -22.56 -23.41 4.41
CA ASP A 198 -21.93 -24.70 4.71
C ASP A 198 -22.97 -25.78 5.05
N GLU A 199 -23.97 -25.46 5.86
CA GLU A 199 -25.08 -26.38 6.18
C GLU A 199 -25.86 -26.78 4.93
N ARG A 200 -26.17 -25.81 4.05
CA ARG A 200 -26.83 -26.08 2.77
C ARG A 200 -25.99 -27.01 1.89
N VAL A 201 -24.67 -26.79 1.81
CA VAL A 201 -23.76 -27.63 1.02
C VAL A 201 -23.69 -29.05 1.61
N ARG A 202 -23.66 -29.19 2.94
CA ARG A 202 -23.69 -30.49 3.62
C ARG A 202 -24.98 -31.27 3.32
N LEU A 203 -26.14 -30.63 3.48
CA LEU A 203 -27.44 -31.24 3.17
C LEU A 203 -27.54 -31.69 1.70
N MET A 204 -27.06 -30.86 0.78
CA MET A 204 -27.01 -31.23 -0.64
C MET A 204 -26.11 -32.47 -0.88
N ASN A 205 -24.98 -32.55 -0.20
CA ASN A 205 -24.08 -33.69 -0.32
C ASN A 205 -24.72 -34.98 0.22
N GLU A 206 -25.41 -34.92 1.36
CA GLU A 206 -26.16 -36.05 1.93
C GLU A 206 -27.28 -36.55 0.98
N ILE A 207 -28.02 -35.63 0.37
CA ILE A 207 -29.07 -35.96 -0.62
C ILE A 207 -28.48 -36.64 -1.86
N ILE A 208 -27.36 -36.13 -2.37
CA ILE A 208 -26.69 -36.72 -3.55
C ILE A 208 -26.20 -38.13 -3.25
N GLN A 209 -25.59 -38.34 -2.08
CA GLN A 209 -25.15 -39.67 -1.65
C GLN A 209 -26.32 -40.65 -1.47
N GLY A 210 -27.47 -40.18 -1.00
CA GLY A 210 -28.69 -40.97 -0.78
C GLY A 210 -29.69 -41.04 -1.94
N ILE A 211 -29.35 -40.52 -3.14
CA ILE A 211 -30.34 -40.23 -4.19
C ILE A 211 -31.12 -41.47 -4.67
N GLN A 212 -30.48 -42.64 -4.73
CA GLN A 212 -31.13 -43.89 -5.16
C GLN A 212 -32.25 -44.30 -4.20
N VAL A 213 -32.00 -44.20 -2.88
CA VAL A 213 -33.00 -44.50 -1.85
C VAL A 213 -34.15 -43.49 -1.92
N ILE A 214 -33.84 -42.20 -2.06
CA ILE A 214 -34.85 -41.14 -2.18
C ILE A 214 -35.78 -41.39 -3.36
N LYS A 215 -35.24 -41.82 -4.51
CA LYS A 215 -36.04 -42.18 -5.70
C LYS A 215 -36.86 -43.46 -5.50
N MET A 216 -36.27 -44.50 -4.90
CA MET A 216 -36.95 -45.75 -4.59
C MET A 216 -38.20 -45.53 -3.72
N TYR A 217 -38.12 -44.64 -2.73
CA TYR A 217 -39.22 -44.31 -1.82
C TYR A 217 -40.06 -43.10 -2.26
N THR A 218 -39.80 -42.52 -3.45
CA THR A 218 -40.48 -41.31 -3.97
C THR A 218 -40.48 -40.10 -3.01
N TRP A 219 -39.43 -39.95 -2.21
CA TRP A 219 -39.28 -38.87 -1.20
C TRP A 219 -38.76 -37.54 -1.78
N GLU A 220 -38.81 -37.34 -3.09
CA GLU A 220 -38.26 -36.16 -3.76
C GLU A 220 -38.91 -34.84 -3.28
N LYS A 221 -40.24 -34.81 -3.13
CA LYS A 221 -40.97 -33.60 -2.69
C LYS A 221 -40.64 -33.17 -1.24
N PRO A 222 -40.61 -34.08 -0.24
CA PRO A 222 -40.13 -33.76 1.11
C PRO A 222 -38.72 -33.17 1.13
N PHE A 223 -37.76 -33.81 0.44
CA PHE A 223 -36.38 -33.33 0.39
C PHE A 223 -36.24 -32.00 -0.36
N ALA A 224 -37.02 -31.77 -1.42
CA ALA A 224 -37.08 -30.48 -2.10
C ALA A 224 -37.56 -29.35 -1.18
N LYS A 225 -38.56 -29.61 -0.32
CA LYS A 225 -39.00 -28.65 0.70
C LYS A 225 -37.93 -28.39 1.76
N LEU A 226 -37.21 -29.43 2.20
CA LEU A 226 -36.11 -29.30 3.15
C LEU A 226 -34.99 -28.39 2.61
N VAL A 227 -34.60 -28.57 1.34
CA VAL A 227 -33.60 -27.72 0.67
C VAL A 227 -34.11 -26.28 0.50
N ALA A 228 -35.40 -26.09 0.20
CA ALA A 228 -36.00 -24.76 0.08
C ALA A 228 -36.00 -24.00 1.43
N LEU A 229 -36.18 -24.71 2.54
CA LEU A 229 -36.05 -24.13 3.89
C LEU A 229 -34.60 -23.76 4.21
N ALA A 230 -33.63 -24.63 3.88
CA ALA A 230 -32.20 -24.37 4.10
C ALA A 230 -31.62 -23.22 3.25
N ARG A 231 -32.36 -22.73 2.25
CA ARG A 231 -31.98 -21.59 1.40
C ARG A 231 -32.42 -20.23 1.97
N LYS A 232 -33.35 -20.20 2.92
CA LYS A 232 -33.86 -18.98 3.57
C LYS A 232 -33.04 -18.61 4.80
#